data_AF-A0A0F9BVP4-F1
#
_entry.id   AF-A0A0F9BVP4-F1
#
_cell.length_a   1.000
_cell.length_b   1.000
_cell.length_c   1.000
_cell.angle_alpha   90.00
_cell.angle_beta   90.00
_cell.angle_gamma   90.00
#
_symmetry.space_group_name_H-M   'P 1'
#
loop_
_entity.id
_entity.type
_entity.pdbx_description
1 polymer ?
#
loop_
_entity_poly.entity_id
_entity_poly.type
_entity_poly.pdbx_seq_one_letter_code
_entity_poly.pdbx_strand_id
1 'polypeptide(L)'
;MSRDRINMTLAICLLVAFFILTCRSLSASSGSGITVEKKLHMKGAFVRAMGYTSHTKPILRETINAGRRKLIRVSEDNGKTWTVIGEDNWREKRGERTARRDAGNIHVDPNNGILIQFFTEREYGPRGGYGSFGPGADGTPLQARTGKIVYRFSRDEGKTWTPVKQLIQKGADYDETHWADGIYYGKNMGNFGELMR
;
A
#
# COMPACT_ATOMS: atom_id res chain seq x y z
N MET A 1 9.80 16.98 27.50
CA MET A 1 10.22 16.51 26.16
C MET A 1 10.24 14.99 26.11
N SER A 2 9.18 14.41 25.52
CA SER A 2 9.19 13.24 24.63
C SER A 2 9.69 11.87 25.14
N ARG A 3 8.87 11.17 25.94
CA ARG A 3 8.92 9.69 26.13
C ARG A 3 8.17 8.89 25.05
N ASP A 4 7.58 9.55 24.05
CA ASP A 4 6.64 8.92 23.10
C ASP A 4 7.28 8.28 21.86
N ARG A 5 8.60 8.38 21.66
CA ARG A 5 9.27 7.88 20.44
C ARG A 5 9.76 6.42 20.52
N ILE A 6 9.77 5.80 21.71
CA ILE A 6 10.40 4.48 21.90
C ILE A 6 9.43 3.31 21.66
N ASN A 7 8.11 3.51 21.80
CA ASN A 7 7.15 2.39 21.72
C ASN A 7 6.63 2.06 20.31
N MET A 8 6.72 2.98 19.33
CA MET A 8 6.17 2.74 17.98
C MET A 8 7.10 1.88 17.10
N THR A 9 8.40 1.89 17.37
CA THR A 9 9.40 1.12 16.61
C THR A 9 9.39 -0.36 16.98
N LEU A 10 9.02 -0.71 18.22
CA LEU A 10 8.89 -2.10 18.65
C LEU A 10 7.66 -2.79 18.03
N ALA A 11 6.55 -2.06 17.84
CA ALA A 11 5.31 -2.61 17.28
C ALA A 11 5.45 -2.99 15.79
N ILE A 12 6.22 -2.23 15.01
CA ILE A 12 6.46 -2.53 13.58
C ILE A 12 7.42 -3.72 13.41
N CYS A 13 8.42 -3.86 14.29
CA CYS A 13 9.31 -5.03 14.29
C CYS A 13 8.61 -6.32 14.74
N LEU A 14 7.68 -6.24 15.70
CA LEU A 14 6.89 -7.39 16.12
C LEU A 14 5.90 -7.83 15.04
N LEU A 15 5.29 -6.93 14.26
CA LEU A 15 4.37 -7.32 13.18
C LEU A 15 5.04 -8.05 12.01
N VAL A 16 6.33 -7.80 11.73
CA VAL A 16 7.09 -8.50 10.68
C VAL A 16 7.75 -9.79 11.22
N ALA A 17 8.19 -9.81 12.48
CA ALA A 17 8.81 -11.00 13.08
C ALA A 17 7.80 -12.06 13.58
N PHE A 18 6.60 -11.66 14.01
CA PHE A 18 5.56 -12.62 14.44
C PHE A 18 4.92 -13.36 13.24
N PHE A 19 5.00 -12.78 12.03
CA PHE A 19 4.48 -13.43 10.83
C PHE A 19 5.38 -14.56 10.31
N ILE A 20 6.66 -14.58 10.69
CA ILE A 20 7.62 -15.61 10.26
C ILE A 20 7.72 -16.77 11.27
N LEU A 21 7.28 -16.60 12.53
CA LEU A 21 7.49 -17.62 13.58
C LEU A 21 6.27 -18.24 14.26
N THR A 22 5.02 -17.89 13.91
CA THR A 22 3.83 -18.57 14.45
C THR A 22 2.90 -19.10 13.35
N CYS A 23 3.40 -20.05 12.55
CA CYS A 23 2.57 -21.05 11.86
C CYS A 23 2.35 -22.32 12.71
N ARG A 24 2.54 -22.26 14.04
CA ARG A 24 2.02 -23.26 14.97
C ARG A 24 0.85 -22.66 15.75
N SER A 25 -0.33 -23.07 15.33
CA SER A 25 -1.64 -23.00 15.97
C SER A 25 -1.64 -22.63 17.45
N LEU A 26 -2.14 -21.42 17.74
CA LEU A 26 -2.81 -21.11 18.99
C LEU A 26 -4.17 -20.51 18.63
N SER A 27 -5.20 -21.31 18.85
CA SER A 27 -6.61 -20.96 18.71
C SER A 27 -6.95 -19.76 19.59
N ALA A 28 -7.43 -18.67 18.99
CA ALA A 28 -8.02 -17.55 19.70
C ALA A 28 -9.32 -17.11 19.00
N SER A 29 -10.42 -17.31 19.74
CA SER A 29 -11.79 -16.80 19.64
C SER A 29 -12.54 -16.86 18.29
N SER A 30 -13.68 -17.55 18.37
CA SER A 30 -14.78 -17.68 17.41
C SER A 30 -15.45 -16.35 17.02
N GLY A 31 -14.72 -15.46 16.33
CA GLY A 31 -15.36 -14.45 15.49
C GLY A 31 -15.93 -15.17 14.27
N SER A 32 -17.24 -15.14 14.07
CA SER A 32 -17.86 -15.60 12.83
C SER A 32 -17.12 -14.95 11.66
N GLY A 33 -16.47 -15.77 10.81
CA GLY A 33 -15.74 -15.27 9.66
C GLY A 33 -16.64 -14.34 8.84
N ILE A 34 -16.13 -13.16 8.48
CA ILE A 34 -16.87 -12.26 7.61
C ILE A 34 -16.79 -12.85 6.19
N THR A 35 -17.90 -13.38 5.70
CA THR A 35 -18.04 -13.79 4.31
C THR A 35 -18.35 -12.57 3.45
N VAL A 36 -17.46 -12.23 2.53
CA VAL A 36 -17.66 -11.16 1.55
C VAL A 36 -18.23 -11.76 0.27
N GLU A 37 -19.52 -11.56 0.01
CA GLU A 37 -20.14 -11.94 -1.25
C GLU A 37 -19.86 -10.87 -2.32
N LYS A 38 -19.22 -11.25 -3.41
CA LYS A 38 -18.79 -10.34 -4.49
C LYS A 38 -19.75 -10.40 -5.67
N LYS A 39 -20.51 -9.33 -5.93
CA LYS A 39 -21.18 -9.11 -7.22
C LYS A 39 -20.52 -7.93 -7.94
N LEU A 40 -19.55 -8.21 -8.80
CA LEU A 40 -18.85 -7.19 -9.56
C LEU A 40 -19.56 -6.93 -10.90
N HIS A 41 -20.37 -5.88 -10.98
CA HIS A 41 -20.99 -5.43 -12.22
C HIS A 41 -20.41 -4.09 -12.66
N MET A 42 -19.28 -4.09 -13.38
CA MET A 42 -18.82 -2.89 -14.09
C MET A 42 -18.19 -3.27 -15.44
N LYS A 43 -18.79 -2.84 -16.56
CA LYS A 43 -18.14 -2.89 -17.88
C LYS A 43 -17.02 -1.83 -17.92
N GLY A 44 -15.77 -2.24 -18.12
CA GLY A 44 -14.64 -1.33 -18.35
C GLY A 44 -13.96 -0.75 -17.10
N ALA A 45 -14.29 -1.24 -15.90
CA ALA A 45 -13.58 -0.90 -14.67
C ALA A 45 -13.10 -2.16 -13.93
N PHE A 46 -12.00 -2.04 -13.20
CA PHE A 46 -11.47 -3.15 -12.41
C PHE A 46 -10.98 -2.69 -11.04
N VAL A 47 -11.27 -3.50 -10.02
CA VAL A 47 -10.83 -3.28 -8.64
C VAL A 47 -9.33 -3.54 -8.56
N ARG A 48 -8.59 -2.59 -8.00
CA ARG A 48 -7.15 -2.68 -7.83
C ARG A 48 -6.74 -3.02 -6.40
N ALA A 49 -7.47 -2.49 -5.43
CA ALA A 49 -7.25 -2.72 -4.02
C ALA A 49 -8.60 -2.62 -3.29
N MET A 50 -8.79 -3.45 -2.27
CA MET A 50 -9.96 -3.43 -1.40
C MET A 50 -9.55 -3.86 0.00
N GLY A 51 -10.13 -3.26 1.02
CA GLY A 51 -9.91 -3.63 2.41
C GLY A 51 -10.92 -2.96 3.33
N TYR A 52 -11.04 -3.47 4.55
CA TYR A 52 -11.82 -2.81 5.60
C TYR A 52 -11.11 -1.54 6.07
N THR A 53 -11.89 -0.53 6.45
CA THR A 53 -11.39 0.75 7.02
C THR A 53 -11.87 1.01 8.44
N SER A 54 -12.54 0.05 9.05
CA SER A 54 -12.91 0.10 10.46
C SER A 54 -12.72 -1.28 11.09
N HIS A 55 -12.33 -1.28 12.36
CA HIS A 55 -12.26 -2.48 13.19
C HIS A 55 -13.57 -2.71 13.98
N THR A 56 -14.46 -1.71 14.01
CA THR A 56 -15.74 -1.78 14.74
C THR A 56 -16.95 -1.85 13.82
N LYS A 57 -16.78 -1.47 12.54
CA LYS A 57 -17.85 -1.43 11.55
C LYS A 57 -17.43 -2.16 10.27
N PRO A 58 -18.37 -2.76 9.52
CA PRO A 58 -18.10 -3.43 8.25
C PRO A 58 -17.93 -2.43 7.10
N ILE A 59 -17.12 -1.38 7.29
CA ILE A 59 -16.87 -0.36 6.28
C ILE A 59 -15.78 -0.87 5.35
N LEU A 60 -16.13 -1.06 4.08
CA LEU A 60 -15.20 -1.42 3.01
C LEU A 60 -14.75 -0.17 2.28
N ARG A 61 -13.47 -0.13 1.90
CA ARG A 61 -12.92 0.82 0.94
C ARG A 61 -12.27 0.09 -0.19
N GLU A 62 -12.49 0.57 -1.40
CA GLU A 62 -11.80 0.08 -2.59
C GLU A 62 -11.23 1.21 -3.42
N THR A 63 -10.22 0.86 -4.21
CA THR A 63 -9.72 1.70 -5.30
C THR A 63 -9.99 0.97 -6.61
N ILE A 64 -10.72 1.64 -7.52
CA ILE A 64 -11.05 1.11 -8.83
C ILE A 64 -10.38 1.91 -9.93
N ASN A 65 -9.93 1.22 -10.98
CA ASN A 65 -9.55 1.85 -12.23
C ASN A 65 -10.79 1.95 -13.11
N ALA A 66 -11.27 3.17 -13.37
CA ALA A 66 -12.40 3.46 -14.25
C ALA A 66 -11.90 4.32 -15.43
N GLY A 67 -11.43 3.66 -16.49
CA GLY A 67 -10.77 4.33 -17.61
C GLY A 67 -9.48 5.05 -17.18
N ARG A 68 -9.43 6.38 -17.34
CA ARG A 68 -8.28 7.20 -16.95
C ARG A 68 -8.27 7.62 -15.47
N ARG A 69 -9.35 7.34 -14.73
CA ARG A 69 -9.52 7.75 -13.34
C ARG A 69 -9.29 6.57 -12.40
N LYS A 70 -8.64 6.85 -11.27
CA LYS A 70 -8.58 5.96 -10.11
C LYS A 70 -9.57 6.47 -9.07
N LEU A 71 -10.72 5.83 -8.94
CA LEU A 71 -11.75 6.25 -7.99
C LEU A 71 -11.56 5.52 -6.65
N ILE A 72 -11.76 6.23 -5.56
CA ILE A 72 -11.86 5.67 -4.22
C ILE A 72 -13.33 5.59 -3.88
N ARG A 73 -13.81 4.40 -3.49
CA ARG A 73 -15.19 4.20 -3.06
C ARG A 73 -15.25 3.58 -1.67
N VAL A 74 -16.30 3.88 -0.94
CA VAL A 74 -16.61 3.31 0.37
C VAL A 74 -17.98 2.66 0.33
N SER A 75 -18.11 1.54 1.04
CA SER A 75 -19.37 0.88 1.30
C SER A 75 -19.54 0.72 2.81
N GLU A 76 -20.67 1.17 3.34
CA GLU A 76 -21.05 1.04 4.75
C GLU A 76 -21.97 -0.16 5.01
N ASP A 77 -22.38 -0.86 3.95
CA ASP A 77 -23.33 -1.97 3.97
C ASP A 77 -22.70 -3.27 3.43
N ASN A 78 -21.41 -3.45 3.70
CA ASN A 78 -20.62 -4.63 3.34
C ASN A 78 -20.64 -4.97 1.84
N GLY A 79 -20.54 -3.93 1.00
CA GLY A 79 -20.35 -4.03 -0.44
C GLY A 79 -21.63 -3.97 -1.27
N LYS A 80 -22.81 -3.76 -0.65
CA LYS A 80 -24.08 -3.70 -1.38
C LYS A 80 -24.24 -2.39 -2.13
N THR A 81 -23.89 -1.27 -1.50
CA THR A 81 -23.89 0.07 -2.11
C THR A 81 -22.51 0.71 -1.95
N TRP A 82 -22.16 1.58 -2.90
CA TRP A 82 -20.84 2.20 -2.97
C TRP A 82 -20.97 3.70 -3.24
N THR A 83 -20.32 4.49 -2.40
CA THR A 83 -20.21 5.95 -2.57
C THR A 83 -18.81 6.30 -3.03
N VAL A 84 -18.69 7.09 -4.10
CA VAL A 84 -17.40 7.65 -4.52
C VAL A 84 -17.03 8.77 -3.54
N ILE A 85 -15.90 8.61 -2.87
CA ILE A 85 -15.42 9.59 -1.87
C ILE A 85 -14.21 10.38 -2.36
N GLY A 86 -13.65 10.04 -3.52
CA GLY A 86 -12.53 10.78 -4.09
C GLY A 86 -11.82 10.05 -5.23
N GLU A 87 -10.66 10.56 -5.58
CA GLU A 87 -9.78 9.99 -6.60
C GLU A 87 -8.35 9.86 -6.10
N ASP A 88 -7.67 8.80 -6.53
CA ASP A 88 -6.26 8.54 -6.25
C ASP A 88 -5.42 8.68 -7.53
N ASN A 89 -5.28 9.91 -8.02
CA ASN A 89 -4.48 10.22 -9.20
C ASN A 89 -3.12 10.83 -8.83
N TRP A 90 -2.54 10.43 -7.68
CA TRP A 90 -1.32 11.04 -7.18
C TRP A 90 -0.18 10.94 -8.22
N ARG A 91 0.40 12.11 -8.53
CA ARG A 91 1.53 12.29 -9.43
C ARG A 91 2.39 13.41 -8.89
N GLU A 92 3.69 13.21 -8.94
CA GLU A 92 4.67 14.22 -8.55
C GLU A 92 5.73 14.33 -9.64
N LYS A 93 5.99 15.56 -10.11
CA LYS A 93 7.04 15.82 -11.09
C LYS A 93 8.39 15.94 -10.37
N ARG A 94 9.38 15.17 -10.81
CA ARG A 94 10.75 15.14 -10.27
C ARG A 94 11.73 15.38 -11.42
N GLY A 95 11.92 16.66 -11.77
CA GLY A 95 12.63 17.05 -12.99
C GLY A 95 11.87 16.60 -14.24
N GLU A 96 12.52 15.80 -15.10
CA GLU A 96 11.90 15.20 -16.29
C GLU A 96 11.08 13.95 -15.99
N ARG A 97 11.19 13.42 -14.77
CA ARG A 97 10.49 12.21 -14.32
C ARG A 97 9.17 12.56 -13.67
N THR A 98 8.24 11.60 -13.68
CA THR A 98 7.00 11.66 -12.90
C THR A 98 6.89 10.45 -11.99
N ALA A 99 6.85 10.65 -10.68
CA ALA A 99 6.51 9.62 -9.72
C ALA A 99 5.00 9.37 -9.74
N ARG A 100 4.59 8.10 -9.68
CA ARG A 100 3.19 7.69 -9.56
C ARG A 100 3.06 6.59 -8.53
N ARG A 101 1.90 6.50 -7.90
CA ARG A 101 1.54 5.41 -6.99
C ARG A 101 0.58 4.44 -7.66
N ASP A 102 0.83 3.15 -7.47
CA ASP A 102 -0.16 2.10 -7.69
C ASP A 102 -1.27 2.21 -6.63
N ALA A 103 -2.42 1.57 -6.87
CA ALA A 103 -3.54 1.64 -5.93
C ALA A 103 -3.12 1.10 -4.55
N GLY A 104 -3.43 1.85 -3.49
CA GLY A 104 -2.93 1.50 -2.18
C GLY A 104 -3.76 0.42 -1.48
N ASN A 105 -3.11 -0.65 -1.04
CA ASN A 105 -3.72 -1.70 -0.21
C ASN A 105 -3.88 -1.19 1.23
N ILE A 106 -5.05 -1.42 1.84
CA ILE A 106 -5.31 -1.03 3.22
C ILE A 106 -5.35 -2.26 4.11
N HIS A 107 -4.67 -2.16 5.24
CA HIS A 107 -4.71 -3.13 6.31
C HIS A 107 -5.18 -2.44 7.59
N VAL A 108 -5.96 -3.17 8.39
CA VAL A 108 -6.43 -2.73 9.70
C VAL A 108 -5.57 -3.40 10.75
N ASP A 109 -5.01 -2.63 11.67
CA ASP A 109 -4.55 -3.13 12.96
C ASP A 109 -5.75 -3.15 13.92
N PRO A 110 -6.35 -4.33 14.19
CA PRO A 110 -7.59 -4.41 14.96
C PRO A 110 -7.40 -4.03 16.42
N ASN A 111 -6.18 -4.15 16.95
CA ASN A 111 -5.91 -3.91 18.38
C ASN A 111 -5.77 -2.42 18.68
N ASN A 112 -5.29 -1.63 17.71
CA ASN A 112 -5.01 -0.22 17.88
C ASN A 112 -5.95 0.69 17.08
N GLY A 113 -6.85 0.12 16.27
CA GLY A 113 -7.73 0.86 15.37
C GLY A 113 -6.98 1.68 14.33
N ILE A 114 -5.78 1.26 13.94
CA ILE A 114 -4.93 1.96 12.98
C ILE A 114 -5.17 1.38 11.59
N LEU A 115 -5.37 2.24 10.61
CA LEU A 115 -5.28 1.84 9.21
C LEU A 115 -3.88 2.09 8.69
N ILE A 116 -3.35 1.11 7.97
CA ILE A 116 -2.08 1.20 7.27
C ILE A 116 -2.38 1.08 5.78
N GLN A 117 -1.98 2.08 5.00
CA GLN A 117 -2.11 2.01 3.54
C GLN A 117 -0.72 1.93 2.90
N PHE A 118 -0.48 0.88 2.13
CA PHE A 118 0.75 0.66 1.37
C PHE A 118 0.54 0.96 -0.11
N PHE A 119 1.53 1.56 -0.74
CA PHE A 119 1.58 1.82 -2.18
C PHE A 119 2.90 1.31 -2.74
N THR A 120 2.89 0.91 -4.00
CA THR A 120 4.12 0.89 -4.80
C THR A 120 4.24 2.24 -5.50
N GLU A 121 5.30 2.99 -5.22
CA GLU A 121 5.65 4.22 -5.93
C GLU A 121 6.72 3.91 -6.98
N ARG A 122 6.52 4.37 -8.21
CA ARG A 122 7.45 4.17 -9.33
C ARG A 122 7.64 5.45 -10.11
N GLU A 123 8.78 5.58 -10.77
CA GLU A 123 9.05 6.72 -11.63
C GLU A 123 8.86 6.38 -13.10
N TYR A 124 8.37 7.37 -13.84
CA TYR A 124 8.06 7.28 -15.24
C TYR A 124 8.76 8.37 -16.04
N GLY A 125 9.03 8.01 -17.29
CA GLY A 125 9.31 8.85 -18.45
C GLY A 125 8.62 10.21 -18.55
N PRO A 126 9.17 11.17 -19.34
CA PRO A 126 8.47 12.41 -19.68
C PRO A 126 7.18 12.13 -20.46
N ARG A 127 7.16 11.03 -21.23
CA ARG A 127 5.96 10.54 -21.94
C ARG A 127 5.09 9.60 -21.11
N GLY A 128 5.46 9.36 -19.84
CA GLY A 128 4.65 8.61 -18.89
C GLY A 128 4.40 7.13 -19.23
N GLY A 129 5.10 6.60 -20.22
CA GLY A 129 4.97 5.25 -20.76
C GLY A 129 6.14 4.33 -20.39
N TYR A 130 5.92 3.03 -20.57
CA TYR A 130 6.81 1.93 -20.19
C TYR A 130 8.24 2.02 -20.77
N GLY A 131 8.44 2.78 -21.84
CA GLY A 131 9.74 2.93 -22.54
C GLY A 131 10.37 4.33 -22.49
N SER A 132 9.79 5.29 -21.76
CA SER A 132 10.18 6.70 -21.96
C SER A 132 11.50 7.18 -21.34
N PHE A 133 12.32 6.30 -20.78
CA PHE A 133 13.73 6.56 -20.44
C PHE A 133 14.69 5.46 -20.94
N GLY A 134 14.21 4.61 -21.85
CA GLY A 134 15.01 3.50 -22.36
C GLY A 134 15.26 2.39 -21.32
N PRO A 135 15.75 1.23 -21.78
CA PRO A 135 16.21 0.18 -20.89
C PRO A 135 17.42 0.65 -20.05
N GLY A 136 17.63 0.03 -18.89
CA GLY A 136 18.92 0.06 -18.22
C GLY A 136 20.01 -0.58 -19.07
N ALA A 137 21.24 -0.61 -18.55
CA ALA A 137 22.35 -1.30 -19.22
C ALA A 137 22.03 -2.79 -19.54
N ASP A 138 21.09 -3.36 -18.80
CA ASP A 138 20.60 -4.73 -18.88
C ASP A 138 19.29 -4.93 -19.67
N GLY A 139 18.72 -3.88 -20.28
CA GLY A 139 17.40 -3.99 -20.91
C GLY A 139 16.23 -3.58 -20.00
N THR A 140 16.45 -3.34 -18.70
CA THR A 140 15.34 -3.22 -17.73
C THR A 140 14.72 -1.82 -17.73
N PRO A 141 13.40 -1.67 -17.89
CA PRO A 141 12.78 -0.36 -17.97
C PRO A 141 12.82 0.39 -16.62
N LEU A 142 12.77 1.72 -16.66
CA LEU A 142 12.92 2.57 -15.46
C LEU A 142 11.96 2.21 -14.31
N GLN A 143 10.68 1.92 -14.60
CA GLN A 143 9.71 1.57 -13.56
C GLN A 143 10.03 0.26 -12.82
N ALA A 144 10.82 -0.63 -13.43
CA ALA A 144 11.28 -1.88 -12.81
C ALA A 144 12.56 -1.70 -11.98
N ARG A 145 13.14 -0.49 -11.99
CA ARG A 145 14.36 -0.15 -11.24
C ARG A 145 14.18 0.96 -10.22
N THR A 146 13.00 1.59 -10.19
CA THR A 146 12.70 2.72 -9.28
C THR A 146 11.52 2.43 -8.35
N GLY A 147 11.00 1.21 -8.39
CA GLY A 147 9.87 0.79 -7.57
C GLY A 147 10.27 0.70 -6.11
N LYS A 148 9.58 1.47 -5.27
CA LYS A 148 9.70 1.44 -3.82
C LYS A 148 8.34 1.28 -3.17
N ILE A 149 8.33 0.72 -1.96
CA ILE A 149 7.12 0.63 -1.16
C ILE A 149 7.08 1.85 -0.25
N VAL A 150 5.93 2.51 -0.24
CA VAL A 150 5.67 3.64 0.64
C VAL A 150 4.38 3.39 1.40
N TYR A 151 4.26 3.95 2.59
CA TYR A 151 3.11 3.74 3.45
C TYR A 151 2.69 5.03 4.16
N ARG A 152 1.45 5.02 4.67
CA ARG A 152 0.90 6.05 5.55
C ARG A 152 -0.12 5.44 6.51
N PHE A 153 -0.41 6.15 7.59
CA PHE A 153 -1.34 5.71 8.62
C PHE A 153 -2.55 6.62 8.71
N SER A 154 -3.67 6.06 9.16
CA SER A 154 -4.83 6.81 9.66
C SER A 154 -5.23 6.26 11.02
N ARG A 155 -5.66 7.17 11.90
CA ARG A 155 -6.19 6.85 13.24
C ARG A 155 -7.67 7.21 13.39
N ASP A 156 -8.30 7.63 12.29
CA ASP A 156 -9.67 8.16 12.24
C ASP A 156 -10.47 7.52 11.10
N GLU A 157 -10.30 6.21 10.94
CA GLU A 157 -11.03 5.39 9.94
C GLU A 157 -10.82 5.85 8.49
N GLY A 158 -9.67 6.44 8.20
CA GLY A 158 -9.27 6.86 6.85
C GLY A 158 -9.71 8.27 6.47
N LYS A 159 -10.25 9.06 7.41
CA LYS A 159 -10.63 10.46 7.19
C LYS A 159 -9.40 11.33 6.96
N THR A 160 -8.37 11.18 7.79
CA THR A 160 -7.07 11.84 7.63
C THR A 160 -5.95 10.82 7.58
N TRP A 161 -4.86 11.20 6.90
CA TRP A 161 -3.70 10.33 6.72
C TRP A 161 -2.43 11.09 7.05
N THR A 162 -1.46 10.39 7.66
CA THR A 162 -0.11 10.94 7.85
C THR A 162 0.56 11.19 6.50
N PRO A 163 1.62 12.02 6.47
CA PRO A 163 2.53 12.06 5.33
C PRO A 163 3.02 10.66 4.97
N VAL A 164 3.26 10.45 3.68
CA VAL A 164 3.78 9.19 3.15
C VAL A 164 5.24 9.03 3.53
N LYS A 165 5.62 7.81 3.93
CA LYS A 165 6.99 7.42 4.26
C LYS A 165 7.42 6.22 3.43
N GLN A 166 8.70 6.13 3.10
CA GLN A 166 9.25 4.93 2.47
C GLN A 166 9.35 3.81 3.49
N LEU A 167 8.99 2.59 3.08
CA LEU A 167 9.28 1.39 3.82
C LEU A 167 10.77 1.09 3.64
N ILE A 168 11.51 1.11 4.75
CA ILE A 168 12.95 0.84 4.79
C ILE A 168 13.15 -0.26 5.83
N GLN A 169 13.89 -1.30 5.45
CA GLN A 169 14.30 -2.37 6.33
C GLN A 169 15.12 -1.79 7.49
N LYS A 170 14.95 -2.34 8.69
CA LYS A 170 15.71 -1.88 9.85
C LYS A 170 17.17 -2.33 9.73
N GLY A 171 18.09 -1.41 9.94
CA GLY A 171 19.54 -1.65 9.95
C GLY A 171 20.30 -0.37 9.63
N ALA A 172 21.59 -0.30 9.98
CA ALA A 172 22.41 0.87 9.65
C ALA A 172 22.76 0.95 8.15
N ASP A 173 22.71 -0.19 7.45
CA ASP A 173 23.07 -0.31 6.04
C ASP A 173 21.92 0.02 5.08
N TYR A 174 20.72 0.31 5.62
CA TYR A 174 19.53 0.55 4.82
C TYR A 174 19.07 2.01 4.88
N ASP A 175 18.82 2.58 3.71
CA ASP A 175 18.41 3.98 3.53
C ASP A 175 17.39 4.12 2.39
N GLU A 176 17.16 5.33 1.89
CA GLU A 176 16.20 5.55 0.79
C GLU A 176 16.63 4.91 -0.54
N THR A 177 17.94 4.65 -0.71
CA THR A 177 18.53 4.06 -1.91
C THR A 177 18.65 2.55 -1.78
N HIS A 178 19.23 2.03 -0.70
CA HIS A 178 19.33 0.60 -0.37
C HIS A 178 18.28 0.28 0.69
N TRP A 179 17.01 0.16 0.31
CA TRP A 179 15.93 0.20 1.30
C TRP A 179 15.53 -1.17 1.85
N ALA A 180 16.01 -2.26 1.27
CA ALA A 180 15.87 -3.62 1.77
C ALA A 180 17.00 -4.49 1.23
N ASP A 181 17.19 -5.67 1.82
CA ASP A 181 18.24 -6.60 1.42
C ASP A 181 18.21 -6.90 -0.10
N GLY A 182 19.32 -6.60 -0.76
CA GLY A 182 19.45 -6.75 -2.22
C GLY A 182 18.62 -5.77 -3.06
N ILE A 183 17.89 -4.82 -2.47
CA ILE A 183 17.03 -3.87 -3.19
C ILE A 183 17.63 -2.46 -3.20
N TYR A 184 18.00 -2.01 -4.40
CA TYR A 184 18.61 -0.72 -4.65
C TYR A 184 17.80 0.10 -5.67
N TYR A 185 17.41 1.30 -5.27
CA TYR A 185 16.82 2.29 -6.16
C TYR A 185 17.76 2.59 -7.34
N GLY A 186 17.19 2.66 -8.54
CA GLY A 186 17.88 2.81 -9.81
C GLY A 186 18.40 1.49 -10.42
N LYS A 187 18.45 0.39 -9.64
CA LYS A 187 18.97 -0.91 -10.09
C LYS A 187 17.88 -1.97 -10.21
N ASN A 188 17.05 -2.13 -9.19
CA ASN A 188 15.94 -3.09 -9.18
C ASN A 188 14.75 -2.51 -8.39
N MET A 189 13.69 -3.29 -8.21
CA MET A 189 12.51 -2.87 -7.47
C MET A 189 12.11 -3.91 -6.44
N GLY A 190 11.45 -3.45 -5.39
CA GLY A 190 10.59 -4.28 -4.55
C GLY A 190 9.14 -3.90 -4.80
N ASN A 191 8.28 -4.91 -4.95
CA ASN A 191 6.85 -4.70 -5.05
C ASN A 191 6.13 -5.33 -3.84
N PHE A 192 4.99 -4.76 -3.47
CA PHE A 192 4.24 -5.22 -2.30
C PHE A 192 3.68 -6.64 -2.45
N GLY A 193 3.46 -7.11 -3.69
CA GLY A 193 2.94 -8.47 -3.94
C GLY A 193 3.97 -9.59 -3.75
N GLU A 194 5.25 -9.28 -3.91
CA GLU A 194 6.37 -10.23 -3.74
C GLU A 194 6.83 -10.31 -2.30
N LEU A 195 6.79 -9.21 -1.54
CA LEU A 195 7.17 -9.22 -0.12
C LEU A 195 6.20 -9.98 0.80
N MET A 196 5.00 -10.32 0.30
CA MET A 196 3.97 -11.02 1.06
C MET A 196 3.86 -12.51 0.70
N ARG A 197 4.81 -13.04 -0.10
CA ARG A 197 4.92 -14.47 -0.42
C ARG A 197 6.03 -15.11 0.40
#